data_AF-A0A0C3E0G9-F1
#
_entry.id   AF-A0A0C3E0G9-F1
#
_cell.length_a   1.000
_cell.length_b   1.000
_cell.length_c   1.000
_cell.angle_alpha   90.00
_cell.angle_beta   90.00
_cell.angle_gamma   90.00
#
_symmetry.space_group_name_H-M   'P 1'
#
loop_
_entity.id
_entity.type
_entity.pdbx_description
1 polymer ?
#
loop_
_entity_poly.entity_id
_entity_poly.type
_entity_poly.pdbx_seq_one_letter_code
_entity_poly.pdbx_strand_id
1 'polypeptide(L)'
;FLRLTSCLRKTNTAVYIQLRTGHAPLNKHLHRIKKSATPHCLQCEDNQIETVHHYLFDCTRYDRERHILGQKLGHNALSTYHLLSNKSAQQALFGYIDSTKRLHATFGDI
;
A
#
# COMPACT_ATOMS: atom_id res chain seq x y z
N PHE A 1 -18.01 4.58 -2.90
CA PHE A 1 -16.98 3.97 -3.77
C PHE A 1 -16.72 4.82 -5.02
N LEU A 2 -17.67 4.98 -5.95
CA LEU A 2 -17.48 5.76 -7.18
C LEU A 2 -17.01 7.21 -6.95
N ARG A 3 -17.52 7.90 -5.91
CA ARG A 3 -17.08 9.27 -5.55
C ARG A 3 -15.62 9.39 -5.08
N LEU A 4 -15.02 8.30 -4.62
CA LEU A 4 -13.63 8.25 -4.14
C LEU A 4 -12.64 7.98 -5.27
N THR A 5 -13.08 7.33 -6.35
CA THR A 5 -12.21 6.96 -7.48
C THR A 5 -12.46 7.80 -8.74
N SER A 6 -13.54 8.60 -8.76
CA SER A 6 -13.95 9.39 -9.94
C SER A 6 -12.92 10.42 -10.42
N CYS A 7 -12.00 10.85 -9.56
CA CYS A 7 -10.96 11.83 -9.89
C CYS A 7 -9.56 11.21 -10.02
N LEU A 8 -9.45 9.88 -9.88
CA LEU A 8 -8.16 9.19 -9.91
C LEU A 8 -7.84 8.69 -11.32
N ARG A 9 -6.55 8.68 -11.67
CA ARG A 9 -6.07 7.96 -12.85
C ARG A 9 -6.48 6.48 -12.76
N LYS A 10 -6.62 5.82 -13.92
CA LYS A 10 -7.01 4.40 -13.99
C LYS A 10 -6.06 3.51 -13.17
N THR A 11 -4.75 3.79 -13.24
CA THR A 11 -3.70 3.12 -12.47
C THR A 11 -3.90 3.29 -10.97
N ASN A 12 -4.05 4.53 -10.50
CA ASN A 12 -4.25 4.86 -9.09
C ASN A 12 -5.53 4.21 -8.54
N THR A 13 -6.60 4.16 -9.34
CA THR A 13 -7.83 3.45 -9.01
C THR A 13 -7.59 1.95 -8.84
N ALA A 14 -6.87 1.32 -9.78
CA ALA A 14 -6.55 -0.10 -9.72
C ALA A 14 -5.73 -0.45 -8.46
N VAL A 15 -4.66 0.31 -8.19
CA VAL A 15 -3.82 0.17 -6.99
C VAL A 15 -4.68 0.25 -5.73
N TYR A 16 -5.52 1.28 -5.64
CA TYR A 16 -6.36 1.51 -4.48
C TYR A 16 -7.38 0.38 -4.24
N ILE A 17 -8.03 -0.11 -5.29
CA ILE A 17 -8.96 -1.24 -5.21
C ILE A 17 -8.23 -2.51 -4.76
N GLN A 18 -7.05 -2.75 -5.33
CA GLN A 18 -6.25 -3.92 -4.99
C GLN A 18 -5.74 -3.88 -3.55
N LEU A 19 -5.33 -2.72 -3.04
CA LEU A 19 -4.98 -2.54 -1.63
C LEU A 19 -6.19 -2.80 -0.72
N ARG A 20 -7.37 -2.27 -1.05
CA ARG A 20 -8.59 -2.48 -0.27
C ARG A 20 -9.05 -3.94 -0.23
N THR A 21 -8.87 -4.67 -1.31
CA THR A 21 -9.32 -6.07 -1.43
C THR A 21 -8.24 -7.08 -1.04
N GLY A 22 -7.04 -6.63 -0.66
CA GLY A 22 -5.91 -7.51 -0.36
C GLY A 22 -5.36 -8.24 -1.59
N HIS A 23 -5.62 -7.71 -2.78
CA HIS A 23 -5.16 -8.20 -4.08
C HIS A 23 -3.98 -7.42 -4.65
N ALA A 24 -3.42 -6.48 -3.88
CA ALA A 24 -2.20 -5.80 -4.28
C ALA A 24 -1.08 -6.82 -4.53
N PRO A 25 -0.16 -6.58 -5.48
CA PRO A 25 0.95 -7.47 -5.83
C PRO A 25 2.05 -7.47 -4.76
N LEU A 26 1.64 -7.80 -3.53
CA LEU A 26 2.48 -8.08 -2.37
C LEU A 26 2.67 -9.60 -2.26
N ASN A 27 3.74 -10.04 -1.62
CA ASN A 27 4.16 -11.44 -1.65
C ASN A 27 3.10 -12.40 -1.10
N LYS A 28 2.27 -12.01 -0.12
CA LYS A 28 1.12 -12.85 0.31
C LYS A 28 0.18 -13.17 -0.85
N HIS A 29 -0.21 -12.16 -1.63
CA HIS A 29 -1.11 -12.35 -2.76
C HIS A 29 -0.41 -13.08 -3.91
N LEU A 30 0.82 -12.66 -4.24
CA LEU A 30 1.61 -13.26 -5.31
C LEU A 30 1.88 -14.74 -5.05
N HIS A 31 2.20 -15.13 -3.82
CA HIS A 31 2.37 -16.52 -3.44
C HIS A 31 1.07 -17.32 -3.59
N ARG A 32 -0.07 -16.75 -3.19
CA ARG A 32 -1.38 -17.39 -3.37
C ARG A 32 -1.69 -17.72 -4.83
N ILE A 33 -1.28 -16.85 -5.76
CA ILE A 33 -1.44 -17.07 -7.21
C ILE A 33 -0.22 -17.72 -7.88
N LYS A 34 0.71 -18.28 -7.10
CA LYS A 34 1.93 -18.97 -7.56
C LYS A 34 2.86 -18.09 -8.42
N LYS A 35 2.89 -16.79 -8.16
CA LYS A 35 3.78 -15.79 -8.80
C LYS A 35 4.96 -15.36 -7.93
N SER A 36 4.95 -15.73 -6.65
CA SER A 36 6.10 -15.58 -5.74
C SER A 36 6.43 -16.94 -5.14
N ALA A 37 7.71 -17.22 -4.93
CA ALA A 37 8.19 -18.42 -4.25
C ALA A 37 7.87 -18.41 -2.74
N THR A 38 7.72 -17.22 -2.14
CA THR A 38 7.43 -17.08 -0.70
C THR A 38 6.33 -16.04 -0.45
N PRO A 39 5.54 -16.18 0.63
CA PRO A 39 4.59 -15.17 1.07
C PRO A 39 5.24 -14.07 1.93
N HIS A 40 6.51 -14.21 2.29
CA HIS A 40 7.22 -13.34 3.22
C HIS A 40 7.69 -12.05 2.55
N CYS A 41 7.79 -11.00 3.34
CA CYS A 41 8.41 -9.75 2.95
C CYS A 41 9.90 -10.00 2.72
N LEU A 42 10.38 -9.65 1.54
CA LEU A 42 11.81 -9.73 1.19
C LEU A 42 12.53 -8.39 1.43
N GLN A 43 11.76 -7.38 1.86
CA GLN A 43 12.19 -6.00 1.99
C GLN A 43 12.60 -5.67 3.42
N CYS A 44 12.01 -6.35 4.41
CA CYS A 44 12.40 -6.25 5.81
C CYS A 44 13.01 -7.56 6.32
N GLU A 45 13.75 -7.47 7.42
CA GLU A 45 14.44 -8.60 8.04
C GLU A 45 13.54 -9.40 9.00
N ASP A 46 12.32 -8.93 9.25
CA ASP A 46 11.41 -9.45 10.28
C ASP A 46 10.73 -10.79 9.91
N ASN A 47 11.04 -11.34 8.73
CA ASN A 47 10.46 -12.58 8.18
C ASN A 47 8.92 -12.63 8.24
N GLN A 48 8.25 -11.47 8.20
CA GLN A 48 6.79 -11.38 8.28
C GLN A 48 6.13 -11.62 6.93
N ILE A 49 4.88 -12.09 6.94
CA ILE A 49 4.08 -12.24 5.73
C ILE A 49 3.76 -10.86 5.15
N GLU A 50 4.05 -10.64 3.87
CA GLU A 50 3.85 -9.36 3.22
C GLU A 50 2.37 -9.14 2.88
N THR A 51 1.61 -8.71 3.88
CA THR A 51 0.21 -8.29 3.76
C THR A 51 0.09 -6.79 3.48
N VAL A 52 -1.10 -6.32 3.09
CA VAL A 52 -1.37 -4.88 3.00
C VAL A 52 -1.16 -4.19 4.35
N HIS A 53 -1.51 -4.85 5.46
CA HIS A 53 -1.25 -4.32 6.80
C HIS A 53 0.25 -4.18 7.06
N HIS A 54 1.02 -5.25 6.83
CA HIS A 54 2.46 -5.23 6.99
C HIS A 54 3.09 -4.12 6.13
N TYR A 55 2.73 -4.05 4.85
CA TYR A 55 3.22 -3.04 3.94
C TYR A 55 2.92 -1.60 4.41
N LEU A 56 1.73 -1.34 4.97
CA LEU A 56 1.31 0.02 5.35
C LEU A 56 1.75 0.42 6.77
N PHE A 57 1.90 -0.53 7.71
CA PHE A 57 2.04 -0.24 9.14
C PHE A 57 3.26 -0.86 9.80
N ASP A 58 3.70 -2.06 9.38
CA ASP A 58 4.67 -2.83 10.16
C ASP A 58 6.06 -2.93 9.51
N CYS A 59 6.13 -2.94 8.18
CA CYS A 59 7.37 -3.19 7.43
C CYS A 59 8.48 -2.16 7.73
N THR A 60 9.49 -2.53 8.50
CA THR A 60 10.58 -1.65 8.97
C THR A 60 11.31 -0.95 7.81
N ARG A 61 11.38 -1.57 6.63
CA ARG A 61 11.95 -0.97 5.43
C ARG A 61 11.34 0.38 5.05
N TYR A 62 10.06 0.58 5.35
CA TYR A 62 9.30 1.78 4.98
C TYR A 62 9.05 2.73 6.15
N ASP A 63 9.83 2.64 7.23
CA ASP A 63 9.67 3.50 8.40
C ASP A 63 9.77 4.99 8.06
N ARG A 64 10.68 5.37 7.15
CA ARG A 64 10.86 6.77 6.73
C ARG A 64 9.63 7.28 5.99
N GLU A 65 9.13 6.51 5.03
CA GLU A 65 7.97 6.83 4.22
C GLU A 65 6.70 6.88 5.10
N ARG A 66 6.58 5.94 6.06
CA ARG A 66 5.52 5.95 7.08
C ARG A 66 5.59 7.16 7.98
N HIS A 67 6.78 7.59 8.39
CA HIS A 67 6.95 8.78 9.20
C HIS A 67 6.43 10.03 8.46
N ILE A 68 6.77 10.18 7.17
CA ILE A 68 6.26 11.27 6.32
C ILE A 68 4.74 11.18 6.16
N LEU A 69 4.19 9.96 5.98
CA LEU A 69 2.75 9.72 5.91
C LEU A 69 2.06 10.12 7.23
N GLY A 70 2.67 9.78 8.36
CA GLY A 70 2.25 10.13 9.72
C GLY A 70 2.23 11.64 9.94
N GLN A 71 3.26 12.36 9.50
CA GLN A 71 3.30 13.82 9.58
C GLN A 71 2.14 14.49 8.82
N LYS A 72 1.71 13.90 7.69
CA LYS A 72 0.61 14.43 6.87
C LYS A 72 -0.78 14.10 7.41
N LEU A 73 -0.96 12.93 8.01
CA LEU A 73 -2.28 12.42 8.41
C LEU A 73 -2.52 12.41 9.94
N GLY A 74 -1.49 12.64 10.75
CA GLY A 74 -1.54 12.56 12.20
C GLY A 74 -2.00 11.19 12.69
N HIS A 75 -2.84 11.16 13.73
CA HIS A 75 -3.41 9.92 14.29
C HIS A 75 -4.19 9.07 13.27
N ASN A 76 -4.70 9.68 12.19
CA ASN A 76 -5.42 8.94 11.14
C ASN A 76 -4.50 8.03 10.30
N ALA A 77 -3.18 8.24 10.38
CA ALA A 77 -2.19 7.43 9.66
C ALA A 77 -2.09 6.01 10.19
N LEU A 78 -2.61 5.71 11.38
CA LEU A 78 -2.53 4.40 12.05
C LEU A 78 -3.74 3.49 11.78
N SER A 79 -4.78 3.99 11.10
CA SER A 79 -5.97 3.20 10.81
C SER A 79 -6.05 2.82 9.33
N THR A 80 -5.93 1.53 9.04
CA THR A 80 -6.21 0.92 7.72
C THR A 80 -7.52 1.44 7.14
N TYR A 81 -8.58 1.51 7.95
CA TYR A 81 -9.90 1.96 7.52
C TYR A 81 -9.90 3.43 7.09
N HIS A 82 -9.28 4.33 7.87
CA HIS A 82 -9.22 5.75 7.51
C HIS A 82 -8.37 5.98 6.27
N LEU A 83 -7.21 5.34 6.21
CA LEU A 83 -6.23 5.51 5.13
C LEU A 83 -6.78 4.98 3.79
N LEU A 84 -7.59 3.92 3.83
CA LEU A 84 -8.20 3.32 2.66
C LEU A 84 -9.65 3.73 2.41
N SER A 85 -10.27 4.61 3.21
CA SER A 85 -11.67 5.02 3.01
C SER A 85 -11.87 6.54 2.88
N ASN A 86 -10.86 7.35 3.22
CA ASN A 86 -10.97 8.80 3.18
C ASN A 86 -10.32 9.40 1.93
N LYS A 87 -11.06 10.28 1.23
CA LYS A 87 -10.56 11.00 0.05
C LYS A 87 -9.38 11.91 0.37
N SER A 88 -9.35 12.53 1.56
CA SER A 88 -8.23 13.38 1.95
C SER A 88 -6.95 12.59 2.22
N ALA A 89 -7.07 11.31 2.63
CA ALA A 89 -5.93 10.44 2.86
C ALA A 89 -5.35 9.84 1.57
N GLN A 90 -6.12 9.80 0.48
CA GLN A 90 -5.70 9.19 -0.78
C GLN A 90 -4.42 9.83 -1.35
N GLN A 91 -4.31 11.15 -1.34
CA GLN A 91 -3.14 11.82 -1.91
C GLN A 91 -1.87 11.51 -1.10
N ALA A 92 -1.99 11.44 0.23
CA ALA A 92 -0.88 11.05 1.09
C ALA A 92 -0.51 9.56 0.89
N LEU A 93 -1.50 8.68 0.74
CA LEU A 93 -1.30 7.27 0.43
C LEU A 93 -0.60 7.07 -0.92
N PHE A 94 -1.00 7.78 -1.97
CA PHE A 94 -0.32 7.67 -3.27
C PHE A 94 1.12 8.18 -3.20
N GLY A 95 1.38 9.26 -2.46
CA GLY A 95 2.75 9.71 -2.19
C GLY A 95 3.56 8.65 -1.44
N TYR A 96 2.98 7.95 -0.47
CA TYR A 96 3.62 6.81 0.19
C TYR A 96 3.95 5.70 -0.82
N ILE A 97 2.97 5.25 -1.60
CA ILE A 97 3.16 4.17 -2.58
C ILE A 97 4.21 4.52 -3.63
N ASP A 98 4.22 5.77 -4.12
CA ASP A 98 5.24 6.20 -5.06
C ASP A 98 6.62 6.24 -4.40
N SER A 99 6.73 6.72 -3.16
CA SER A 99 8.01 6.78 -2.44
C SER A 99 8.60 5.41 -2.11
N THR A 100 7.77 4.42 -1.78
CA THR A 100 8.26 3.06 -1.48
C THR A 100 8.71 2.31 -2.73
N LYS A 101 8.23 2.71 -3.92
CA LYS A 101 8.42 2.04 -5.22
C LYS A 101 8.03 0.55 -5.23
N ARG A 102 7.37 0.05 -4.18
CA ARG A 102 7.09 -1.38 -4.00
C ARG A 102 6.16 -1.95 -5.08
N LEU A 103 5.22 -1.12 -5.53
CA LEU A 103 4.19 -1.48 -6.52
C LEU A 103 4.52 -0.98 -7.93
N HIS A 104 5.68 -0.32 -8.11
CA HIS A 104 6.07 0.30 -9.38
C HIS A 104 6.21 -0.73 -10.51
N ALA A 105 6.72 -1.93 -10.20
CA ALA A 105 6.86 -3.01 -11.18
C ALA A 105 5.54 -3.47 -11.83
N THR A 106 4.40 -3.25 -11.16
CA THR A 106 3.07 -3.67 -11.68
C THR A 106 2.27 -2.51 -12.24
N PHE A 107 2.41 -1.30 -11.69
CA PHE A 107 1.54 -0.16 -12.03
C PHE A 107 2.27 1.03 -12.67
N GLY A 108 3.60 0.99 -12.76
CA GLY A 108 4.41 2.11 -13.23
C GLY A 108 4.40 3.28 -12.25
N ASP A 109 4.49 4.50 -12.79
CA ASP A 109 4.44 5.73 -12.00
C ASP A 109 3.03 6.03 -11.50
N ILE A 110 2.89 6.18 -10.18
CA ILE A 110 1.61 6.35 -9.47
C ILE A 110 1.41 7.79 -9.04
#